data_AF-A0A7S1BGX3-F1
#
_entry.id   AF-A0A7S1BGX3-F1
#
_cell.length_a   1.000
_cell.length_b   1.000
_cell.length_c   1.000
_cell.angle_alpha   90.00
_cell.angle_beta   90.00
_cell.angle_gamma   90.00
#
_symmetry.space_group_name_H-M   'P 1'
#
loop_
_entity.id
_entity.type
_entity.pdbx_description
1 polymer ?
#
loop_
_entity_poly.entity_id
_entity_poly.type
_entity_poly.pdbx_seq_one_letter_code
_entity_poly.pdbx_strand_id
1 'polypeptide(L)'
;SRNQHLVVILRHINKSHDRLDDEISLRILHKNSMTSTHGCADSKSVSLTEDSASSLTSLENHDQHLYKVRFGNVEIREYCRELGDNPCCALRGGPPISIGWQYNIIEPHTSVEDFEEERGRKKSIDQLRLDPGIRHYIMLARGFKQEDIFRATKSAKKIMV
;
A
#
# COMPACT_ATOMS: atom_id res chain seq x y z
N SER A 1 15.69 12.40 -26.69
CA SER A 1 14.29 12.31 -27.15
C SER A 1 13.64 10.93 -27.03
N ARG A 2 14.19 9.96 -26.26
CA ARG A 2 13.57 8.63 -26.04
C ARG A 2 12.99 8.45 -24.62
N ASN A 3 13.54 9.19 -23.64
CA ASN A 3 13.12 9.08 -22.24
C ASN A 3 11.78 9.77 -21.94
N GLN A 4 11.39 10.80 -22.69
CA GLN A 4 10.09 11.45 -22.49
C GLN A 4 8.92 10.57 -22.96
N HIS A 5 9.14 9.73 -23.98
CA HIS A 5 8.09 8.85 -24.52
C HIS A 5 7.79 7.66 -23.58
N LEU A 6 8.81 7.16 -22.88
CA LEU A 6 8.67 6.11 -21.84
C LEU A 6 7.94 6.61 -20.60
N VAL A 7 8.22 7.84 -20.14
CA VAL A 7 7.51 8.47 -19.01
C VAL A 7 6.02 8.70 -19.33
N VAL A 8 5.70 9.01 -20.58
CA VAL A 8 4.30 9.16 -21.03
C VAL A 8 3.57 7.81 -21.05
N ILE A 9 4.23 6.73 -21.49
CA ILE A 9 3.65 5.39 -21.54
C ILE A 9 3.44 4.81 -20.13
N LEU A 10 4.39 4.98 -19.20
CA LEU A 10 4.24 4.57 -17.80
C LEU A 10 3.12 5.35 -17.08
N ARG A 11 3.03 6.67 -17.32
CA ARG A 11 1.86 7.46 -16.87
C ARG A 11 0.56 6.95 -17.48
N HIS A 12 0.55 6.49 -18.72
CA HIS A 12 -0.67 6.00 -19.36
C HIS A 12 -1.12 4.64 -18.81
N ILE A 13 -0.18 3.75 -18.48
CA ILE A 13 -0.45 2.43 -17.89
C ILE A 13 -0.92 2.57 -16.43
N ASN A 14 -0.23 3.38 -15.61
CA ASN A 14 -0.70 3.67 -14.24
C ASN A 14 -2.08 4.34 -14.25
N LYS A 15 -2.31 5.30 -15.17
CA LYS A 15 -3.60 5.97 -15.31
C LYS A 15 -4.71 5.07 -15.85
N SER A 16 -4.43 3.91 -16.44
CA SER A 16 -5.46 2.98 -16.93
C SER A 16 -5.79 1.85 -15.95
N HIS A 17 -4.84 1.44 -15.09
CA HIS A 17 -5.13 0.53 -13.97
C HIS A 17 -5.76 1.28 -12.78
N ASP A 18 -5.28 2.49 -12.46
CA ASP A 18 -5.92 3.37 -11.47
C ASP A 18 -7.35 3.74 -11.90
N ARG A 19 -7.61 3.87 -13.21
CA ARG A 19 -8.97 4.15 -13.72
C ARG A 19 -9.99 3.07 -13.40
N LEU A 20 -9.60 1.80 -13.31
CA LEU A 20 -10.53 0.73 -12.95
C LEU A 20 -10.81 0.73 -11.44
N ASP A 21 -9.78 0.92 -10.61
CA ASP A 21 -9.95 1.00 -9.15
C ASP A 21 -10.59 2.33 -8.67
N ASP A 22 -10.42 3.43 -9.43
CA ASP A 22 -11.06 4.74 -9.19
C ASP A 22 -12.53 4.77 -9.65
N GLU A 23 -12.89 4.17 -10.79
CA GLU A 23 -14.30 3.95 -11.18
C GLU A 23 -15.03 3.08 -10.14
N ILE A 24 -14.34 2.05 -9.62
CA ILE A 24 -14.85 1.19 -8.54
C ILE A 24 -15.08 2.02 -7.26
N SER A 25 -14.15 2.91 -6.91
CA SER A 25 -14.27 3.79 -5.75
C SER A 25 -15.39 4.85 -5.89
N LEU A 26 -15.57 5.42 -7.09
CA LEU A 26 -16.59 6.43 -7.38
C LEU A 26 -18.03 5.86 -7.37
N ARG A 27 -18.20 4.59 -7.73
CA ARG A 27 -19.52 3.90 -7.66
C ARG A 27 -19.94 3.55 -6.23
N ILE A 28 -18.99 3.44 -5.30
CA ILE A 28 -19.26 3.07 -3.90
C ILE A 28 -19.63 4.29 -3.04
N LEU A 29 -19.05 5.46 -3.29
CA LEU A 29 -19.34 6.69 -2.53
C LEU A 29 -20.79 7.18 -2.62
N HIS A 30 -21.50 6.89 -3.72
CA HIS A 30 -22.90 7.29 -3.90
C HIS A 30 -23.91 6.57 -2.97
N LYS A 31 -23.49 5.50 -2.27
CA LYS A 31 -24.41 4.69 -1.43
C LYS A 31 -24.35 4.99 0.06
N ASN A 32 -23.39 5.80 0.52
CA ASN A 32 -23.15 6.01 1.96
C ASN A 32 -23.57 7.40 2.49
N SER A 33 -24.33 8.18 1.71
CA SER A 33 -24.83 9.48 2.19
C SER A 33 -26.07 9.31 3.07
N MET A 34 -25.86 9.04 4.36
CA MET A 34 -26.72 9.44 5.49
C MET A 34 -26.00 9.06 6.81
N THR A 35 -25.39 10.03 7.50
CA THR A 35 -25.60 10.34 8.95
C THR A 35 -24.53 11.28 9.53
N SER A 36 -25.06 12.41 10.02
CA SER A 36 -24.69 13.18 11.21
C SER A 36 -23.34 13.90 11.31
N THR A 37 -23.46 15.23 11.24
CA THR A 37 -22.51 16.27 11.61
C THR A 37 -22.45 16.45 13.13
N HIS A 38 -21.27 16.34 13.74
CA HIS A 38 -20.94 17.09 14.95
C HIS A 38 -19.47 17.50 14.89
N GLY A 39 -19.24 18.81 14.74
CA GLY A 39 -17.93 19.43 14.85
C GLY A 39 -17.66 19.91 16.27
N CYS A 40 -16.39 19.95 16.64
CA CYS A 40 -15.86 20.93 17.59
C CYS A 40 -14.37 21.12 17.30
N ALA A 41 -13.98 22.37 17.12
CA ALA A 41 -12.61 22.82 16.92
C ALA A 41 -12.06 23.31 18.26
N ASP A 42 -10.81 22.96 18.58
CA ASP A 42 -9.83 23.90 19.13
C ASP A 42 -8.44 23.24 19.15
N SER A 43 -7.41 23.95 18.71
CA SER A 43 -6.03 23.80 19.21
C SER A 43 -5.11 24.89 18.64
N LYS A 44 -4.48 25.57 19.58
CA LYS A 44 -3.66 26.77 19.48
C LYS A 44 -2.35 26.57 18.70
N SER A 45 -1.91 27.63 18.04
CA SER A 45 -0.60 27.80 17.41
C SER A 45 0.52 27.92 18.44
N VAL A 46 1.64 27.20 18.22
CA VAL A 46 2.91 27.43 18.93
C VAL A 46 4.02 27.52 17.89
N SER A 47 4.58 28.71 17.77
CA SER A 47 5.77 29.06 17.00
C SER A 47 7.03 28.70 17.79
N LEU A 48 7.97 27.99 17.18
CA LEU A 48 9.32 27.77 17.74
C LEU A 48 10.34 28.50 16.87
N THR A 49 11.10 29.35 17.54
CA THR A 49 12.11 30.26 17.00
C THR A 49 13.41 29.52 16.67
N GLU A 50 14.04 29.98 15.58
CA GLU A 50 15.40 29.63 15.19
C GLU A 50 16.38 30.29 16.15
N ASP A 51 17.16 29.50 16.90
CA ASP A 51 18.30 30.00 17.65
C ASP A 51 19.50 29.07 17.51
N SER A 52 20.43 29.51 16.64
CA SER A 52 21.88 29.58 16.87
C SER A 52 22.59 28.39 17.52
N ALA A 53 23.20 27.52 16.71
CA ALA A 53 24.27 26.62 17.13
C ALA A 53 25.58 27.00 16.43
N SER A 54 26.30 27.96 17.00
CA SER A 54 27.71 28.24 16.69
C SER A 54 28.51 28.37 17.98
N SER A 55 29.39 27.41 18.27
CA SER A 55 30.57 27.61 19.11
C SER A 55 31.61 26.49 18.94
N LEU A 56 32.64 26.82 18.17
CA LEU A 56 34.09 26.62 18.37
C LEU A 56 34.67 25.25 18.78
N THR A 57 35.32 24.63 17.79
CA THR A 57 36.73 24.15 17.79
C THR A 57 37.40 23.76 19.11
N SER A 58 37.77 22.48 19.24
CA SER A 58 39.05 22.07 19.83
C SER A 58 39.52 20.74 19.23
N LEU A 59 40.79 20.74 18.82
CA LEU A 59 41.52 19.66 18.18
C LEU A 59 41.80 18.53 19.18
N GLU A 60 41.19 17.37 18.97
CA GLU A 60 41.77 16.10 19.38
C GLU A 60 41.69 15.15 18.18
N ASN A 61 42.85 14.87 17.58
CA ASN A 61 43.06 13.86 16.53
C ASN A 61 42.94 12.46 17.14
N HIS A 62 41.76 12.11 17.62
CA HIS A 62 41.39 10.73 17.76
C HIS A 62 40.93 10.30 16.37
N ASP A 63 41.58 9.29 15.78
CA ASP A 63 41.14 8.63 14.55
C ASP A 63 39.83 7.90 14.88
N GLN A 64 38.79 8.69 15.08
CA GLN A 64 37.42 8.29 15.31
C GLN A 64 37.01 7.78 13.94
N HIS A 65 37.16 6.48 13.73
CA HIS A 65 36.57 5.82 12.59
C HIS A 65 35.06 6.06 12.66
N LEU A 66 34.62 7.15 12.03
CA LEU A 66 33.23 7.60 12.06
C LEU A 66 32.44 6.51 11.36
N TYR A 67 31.77 5.67 12.14
CA TYR A 67 30.84 4.68 11.63
C TYR A 67 29.68 5.42 10.97
N LYS A 68 29.74 5.53 9.64
CA LYS A 68 28.66 6.10 8.83
C LYS A 68 27.68 4.99 8.51
N VAL A 69 26.48 5.09 9.06
CA VAL A 69 25.34 4.26 8.64
C VAL A 69 24.68 4.92 7.44
N ARG A 70 24.30 4.12 6.45
CA ARG A 70 23.51 4.54 5.31
C ARG A 70 22.39 3.52 5.11
N PHE A 71 21.24 3.99 4.67
CA PHE A 71 20.17 3.12 4.22
C PHE A 71 20.47 2.63 2.80
N GLY A 72 20.00 1.42 2.49
CA GLY A 72 20.14 0.84 1.16
C GLY A 72 19.09 1.36 0.19
N ASN A 73 18.88 0.62 -0.89
CA ASN A 73 17.84 0.91 -1.88
C ASN A 73 16.58 0.08 -1.60
N VAL A 74 15.43 0.59 -2.01
CA VAL A 74 14.13 -0.08 -1.99
C VAL A 74 13.85 -0.71 -3.36
N GLU A 75 13.34 -1.94 -3.37
CA GLU A 75 12.83 -2.60 -4.58
C GLU A 75 11.34 -2.89 -4.40
N ILE A 76 10.52 -2.43 -5.36
CA ILE A 76 9.07 -2.64 -5.32
C ILE A 76 8.70 -3.85 -6.18
N ARG A 77 8.04 -4.83 -5.55
CA ARG A 77 7.60 -6.08 -6.18
C ARG A 77 6.09 -6.17 -6.27
N GLU A 78 5.59 -6.57 -7.43
CA GLU A 78 4.20 -6.92 -7.66
C GLU A 78 4.02 -8.43 -7.67
N TYR A 79 3.23 -8.96 -6.74
CA TYR A 79 2.95 -10.39 -6.66
C TYR A 79 1.61 -10.74 -7.29
N CYS A 80 1.53 -11.92 -7.91
CA CYS A 80 0.26 -12.49 -8.32
C CYS A 80 -0.65 -12.73 -7.10
N ARG A 81 -1.95 -12.44 -7.23
CA ARG A 81 -2.95 -12.81 -6.21
C ARG A 81 -3.51 -14.19 -6.52
N GLU A 82 -3.56 -15.05 -5.51
CA GLU A 82 -4.00 -16.44 -5.61
C GLU A 82 -5.03 -16.77 -4.52
N LEU A 83 -5.73 -17.91 -4.66
CA LEU A 83 -6.59 -18.43 -3.61
C LEU A 83 -5.74 -18.89 -2.42
N GLY A 84 -6.06 -18.37 -1.23
CA GLY A 84 -5.35 -18.69 0.01
C GLY A 84 -6.02 -19.76 0.86
N ASP A 85 -5.56 -19.86 2.10
CA ASP A 85 -6.04 -20.78 3.14
C ASP A 85 -6.35 -20.07 4.47
N ASN A 86 -6.27 -18.74 4.52
CA ASN A 86 -6.47 -17.96 5.74
C ASN A 86 -7.90 -18.14 6.32
N PRO A 87 -8.04 -18.79 7.49
CA PRO A 87 -9.34 -19.10 8.09
C PRO A 87 -10.11 -17.84 8.52
N CYS A 88 -9.41 -16.75 8.89
CA CYS A 88 -10.05 -15.52 9.37
C CYS A 88 -10.99 -14.87 8.35
N CYS A 89 -10.77 -15.12 7.06
CA CYS A 89 -11.63 -14.62 5.99
C CYS A 89 -12.98 -15.35 5.92
N ALA A 90 -13.04 -16.61 6.39
CA ALA A 90 -14.25 -17.44 6.33
C ALA A 90 -15.38 -16.92 7.23
N LEU A 91 -15.05 -16.23 8.33
CA LEU A 91 -16.03 -15.64 9.26
C LEU A 91 -16.93 -14.59 8.60
N ARG A 92 -16.39 -13.83 7.64
CA ARG A 92 -17.12 -12.77 6.93
C ARG A 92 -17.62 -13.19 5.55
N GLY A 93 -17.39 -14.46 5.17
CA GLY A 93 -17.67 -14.97 3.82
C GLY A 93 -16.64 -14.51 2.78
N GLY A 94 -16.70 -15.11 1.59
CA GLY A 94 -15.80 -14.83 0.46
C GLY A 94 -14.45 -15.56 0.54
N PRO A 95 -13.72 -15.64 -0.58
CA PRO A 95 -12.48 -16.41 -0.64
C PRO A 95 -11.36 -15.77 0.19
N PRO A 96 -10.49 -16.59 0.80
CA PRO A 96 -9.16 -16.15 1.22
C PRO A 96 -8.32 -15.78 -0.01
N ILE A 97 -7.57 -14.68 0.08
CA ILE A 97 -6.63 -14.23 -0.96
C ILE A 97 -5.23 -14.26 -0.36
N SER A 98 -4.28 -14.83 -1.12
CA SER A 98 -2.87 -14.84 -0.80
C SER A 98 -2.05 -14.23 -1.93
N ILE A 99 -0.78 -13.96 -1.65
CA ILE A 99 0.21 -13.61 -2.67
C ILE A 99 0.92 -14.90 -3.12
N GLY A 100 1.13 -15.03 -4.43
CA GLY A 100 1.93 -16.11 -5.01
C GLY A 100 3.43 -15.83 -4.88
N TRP A 101 4.25 -16.80 -5.31
CA TRP A 101 5.72 -16.66 -5.28
C TRP A 101 6.29 -15.89 -6.47
N GLN A 102 5.56 -15.87 -7.58
CA GLN A 102 5.96 -15.15 -8.78
C GLN A 102 5.70 -13.65 -8.60
N TYR A 103 6.71 -12.84 -8.95
CA TYR A 103 6.60 -11.40 -8.89
C TYR A 103 7.26 -10.72 -10.09
N ASN A 104 6.77 -9.53 -10.39
CA ASN A 104 7.40 -8.58 -11.30
C ASN A 104 8.07 -7.48 -10.47
N ILE A 105 9.24 -7.02 -10.90
CA ILE A 105 9.88 -5.84 -10.31
C ILE A 105 9.31 -4.61 -11.03
N ILE A 106 8.62 -3.74 -10.30
CA ILE A 106 8.01 -2.52 -10.85
C ILE A 106 9.06 -1.42 -10.96
N GLU A 107 9.83 -1.24 -9.88
CA GLU A 107 10.88 -0.22 -9.81
C GLU A 107 12.19 -0.85 -9.35
N PRO A 108 13.19 -0.94 -10.24
CA PRO A 108 14.50 -1.42 -9.86
C PRO A 108 15.22 -0.32 -9.07
N HIS A 109 15.26 -0.49 -7.75
CA HIS A 109 16.16 0.22 -6.82
C HIS A 109 16.01 1.75 -6.79
N THR A 110 15.09 2.25 -5.95
CA THR A 110 15.03 3.67 -5.56
C THR A 110 15.71 3.90 -4.20
N SER A 111 16.15 5.11 -3.89
CA SER A 111 16.68 5.40 -2.55
C SER A 111 15.56 5.34 -1.50
N VAL A 112 15.90 5.06 -0.24
CA VAL A 112 14.88 5.06 0.84
C VAL A 112 14.29 6.45 1.02
N GLU A 113 15.12 7.48 0.84
CA GLU A 113 14.72 8.88 0.96
C GLU A 113 13.66 9.25 -0.10
N ASP A 114 13.92 8.94 -1.37
CA ASP A 114 12.96 9.21 -2.46
C ASP A 114 11.66 8.42 -2.27
N PHE A 115 11.76 7.16 -1.83
CA PHE A 115 10.58 6.32 -1.56
C PHE A 115 9.70 6.90 -0.45
N GLU A 116 10.27 7.31 0.67
CA GLU A 116 9.47 7.84 1.80
C GLU A 116 8.89 9.23 1.50
N GLU A 117 9.52 10.03 0.63
CA GLU A 117 8.94 11.29 0.14
C GLU A 117 7.69 11.05 -0.72
N GLU A 118 7.71 10.03 -1.59
CA GLU A 118 6.63 9.74 -2.54
C GLU A 118 5.52 8.82 -1.98
N ARG A 119 5.81 8.00 -0.96
CA ARG A 119 4.92 6.95 -0.41
C ARG A 119 3.53 7.45 0.01
N GLY A 120 3.42 8.75 0.33
CA GLY A 120 2.17 9.37 0.78
C GLY A 120 1.75 8.96 2.20
N ARG A 121 0.48 9.21 2.54
CA ARG A 121 -0.03 8.95 3.90
C ARG A 121 -0.24 7.45 4.16
N LYS A 122 0.07 7.02 5.38
CA LYS A 122 -0.22 5.65 5.86
C LYS A 122 -1.73 5.38 5.78
N LYS A 123 -2.09 4.24 5.15
CA LYS A 123 -3.47 3.76 5.08
C LYS A 123 -3.99 3.37 6.46
N SER A 124 -5.26 3.68 6.74
CA SER A 124 -5.94 3.21 7.95
C SER A 124 -6.18 1.70 7.88
N ILE A 125 -6.44 1.06 9.03
CA ILE A 125 -6.74 -0.37 9.08
C ILE A 125 -7.93 -0.71 8.17
N ASP A 126 -8.96 0.13 8.17
CA ASP A 126 -10.15 -0.10 7.34
C ASP A 126 -9.84 0.00 5.84
N GLN A 127 -8.94 0.89 5.43
CA GLN A 127 -8.47 0.98 4.04
C GLN A 127 -7.63 -0.24 3.60
N LEU A 128 -7.08 -1.00 4.56
CA LEU A 128 -6.34 -2.23 4.27
C LEU A 128 -7.26 -3.46 4.20
N ARG A 129 -8.52 -3.35 4.64
CA ARG A 129 -9.47 -4.47 4.63
C ARG A 129 -10.18 -4.55 3.28
N LEU A 130 -10.11 -5.72 2.67
CA LEU A 130 -10.91 -6.02 1.49
C LEU A 130 -12.26 -6.60 1.88
N ASP A 131 -13.34 -6.07 1.30
CA ASP A 131 -14.69 -6.62 1.45
C ASP A 131 -14.80 -8.03 0.82
N PRO A 132 -15.59 -8.95 1.39
CA PRO A 132 -15.84 -10.29 0.81
C PRO A 132 -16.22 -10.30 -0.67
N GLY A 133 -17.10 -9.39 -1.11
CA GLY A 133 -17.54 -9.30 -2.50
C GLY A 133 -16.41 -8.85 -3.42
N ILE A 134 -15.58 -7.92 -2.95
CA ILE A 134 -14.37 -7.47 -3.66
C ILE A 134 -13.38 -8.63 -3.81
N ARG A 135 -13.18 -9.43 -2.74
CA ARG A 135 -12.29 -10.60 -2.84
C ARG A 135 -12.79 -11.61 -3.86
N HIS A 136 -14.10 -11.85 -3.92
CA HIS A 136 -14.72 -12.72 -4.91
C HIS A 136 -14.51 -12.22 -6.33
N TYR A 137 -14.78 -10.93 -6.56
CA TYR A 137 -14.60 -10.28 -7.86
C TYR A 137 -13.15 -10.35 -8.34
N ILE A 138 -12.18 -10.05 -7.46
CA ILE A 138 -10.76 -10.11 -7.77
C ILE A 138 -10.36 -11.50 -8.29
N MET A 139 -10.89 -12.56 -7.70
CA MET A 139 -10.57 -13.94 -8.08
C MET A 139 -11.22 -14.32 -9.41
N LEU A 140 -12.48 -13.96 -9.62
CA LEU A 140 -13.15 -14.16 -10.92
C LEU A 140 -12.45 -13.40 -12.05
N ALA A 141 -12.06 -12.15 -11.81
CA ALA A 141 -11.35 -11.33 -12.79
C ALA A 141 -9.98 -11.92 -13.17
N ARG A 142 -9.39 -12.75 -12.30
CA ARG A 142 -8.16 -13.50 -12.56
C ARG A 142 -8.38 -14.85 -13.26
N GLY A 143 -9.63 -15.20 -13.57
CA GLY A 143 -9.98 -16.42 -14.29
C GLY A 143 -10.17 -17.65 -13.40
N PHE A 144 -10.21 -17.50 -12.07
CA PHE A 144 -10.60 -18.60 -11.20
C PHE A 144 -12.06 -18.95 -11.43
N LYS A 145 -12.37 -20.25 -11.45
CA LYS A 145 -13.75 -20.71 -11.57
C LYS A 145 -14.49 -20.54 -10.25
N GLN A 146 -15.81 -20.41 -10.35
CA GLN A 146 -16.67 -20.27 -9.18
C GLN A 146 -16.52 -21.46 -8.22
N GLU A 147 -16.34 -22.67 -8.76
CA GLU A 147 -16.16 -23.90 -7.99
C GLU A 147 -14.85 -23.89 -7.19
N ASP A 148 -13.79 -23.34 -7.75
CA ASP A 148 -12.48 -23.24 -7.09
C ASP A 148 -12.53 -22.23 -5.94
N ILE A 149 -13.16 -21.08 -6.17
CA ILE A 149 -13.41 -20.05 -5.15
C ILE A 149 -14.23 -20.64 -3.99
N PHE A 150 -15.30 -21.37 -4.32
CA PHE A 150 -16.15 -22.02 -3.32
C PHE A 150 -15.37 -23.07 -2.51
N ARG A 151 -14.58 -23.91 -3.18
CA ARG A 151 -13.75 -24.93 -2.54
C ARG A 151 -12.73 -24.33 -1.58
N ALA A 152 -12.05 -23.25 -1.97
CA ALA A 152 -11.10 -22.55 -1.12
C ALA A 152 -11.80 -21.97 0.12
N THR A 153 -12.94 -21.28 -0.07
CA THR A 153 -13.74 -20.72 1.02
C THR A 153 -14.19 -21.78 2.02
N LYS A 154 -14.68 -22.93 1.52
CA LYS A 154 -15.12 -24.05 2.35
C LYS A 154 -13.97 -24.68 3.13
N SER A 155 -12.80 -24.82 2.49
CA SER A 155 -11.61 -25.40 3.11
C SER A 155 -11.08 -24.52 4.24
N ALA A 156 -10.99 -23.21 4.02
CA ALA A 156 -10.61 -22.25 5.07
C ALA A 156 -11.59 -22.27 6.25
N LYS A 157 -12.90 -22.40 6.00
CA LYS A 157 -13.91 -22.51 7.05
C LYS A 157 -13.76 -23.78 7.89
N LYS A 158 -13.33 -24.89 7.28
CA LYS A 158 -13.16 -26.17 7.99
C LYS A 158 -12.08 -26.10 9.07
N ILE A 159 -11.01 -25.33 8.86
CA ILE A 159 -9.90 -25.18 9.82
C ILE A 159 -10.35 -24.52 11.13
N MET A 160 -11.47 -23.81 11.12
CA MET A 160 -12.00 -23.09 12.29
C MET A 160 -12.88 -23.93 13.22
N VAL A 161 -13.25 -25.15 12.83
CA VAL A 161 -14.20 -26.02 13.55
C VAL A 161 -13.47 -27.23 14.09
#